data_AF-A0A438BV89-F1
#
_entry.id   AF-A0A438BV89-F1
#
_cell.length_a   1.000
_cell.length_b   1.000
_cell.length_c   1.000
_cell.angle_alpha   90.00
_cell.angle_beta   90.00
_cell.angle_gamma   90.00
#
_symmetry.space_group_name_H-M   'P 1'
#
loop_
_entity.id
_entity.type
_entity.pdbx_description
1 polymer ?
#
loop_
_entity_poly.entity_id
_entity_poly.type
_entity_poly.pdbx_seq_one_letter_code
_entity_poly.pdbx_strand_id
1 'polypeptide(L)'
;MNTMRILLSLAAHFNWQLQQYDVKNAFLHGDLEEEIYTTIPPGFEGKETINKVCRLRKALYRLKQSPRAWFGRFASVMKVTGYRQSQGDHTLFIKHSAIGRVTTLLVYVEDILVTGNDEK
;
A
#
# COMPACT_ATOMS: atom_id res chain seq x y z
N MET A 1 -1.48 15.26 -6.11
CA MET A 1 -0.89 15.33 -7.47
C MET A 1 0.43 16.09 -7.55
N ASN A 2 0.71 17.07 -6.69
CA ASN A 2 1.98 17.84 -6.78
C ASN A 2 3.22 17.00 -6.48
N THR A 3 3.16 16.11 -5.49
CA THR A 3 4.30 15.25 -5.09
C THR A 3 4.79 14.37 -6.22
N MET A 4 3.88 13.72 -6.97
CA MET A 4 4.23 12.92 -8.14
C MET A 4 4.97 13.75 -9.19
N ARG A 5 4.45 14.95 -9.52
CA ARG A 5 5.11 15.84 -10.49
C ARG A 5 6.49 16.26 -10.01
N ILE A 6 6.64 16.57 -8.73
CA ILE A 6 7.94 16.93 -8.13
C ILE A 6 8.91 15.75 -8.24
N LEU A 7 8.51 14.53 -7.86
CA LEU A 7 9.36 13.35 -7.96
C LEU A 7 9.77 13.05 -9.41
N LEU A 8 8.83 13.15 -10.36
CA LEU A 8 9.13 12.96 -11.78
C LEU A 8 10.08 14.03 -12.30
N SER A 9 9.90 15.30 -11.91
CA SER A 9 10.82 16.38 -12.26
C SER A 9 12.21 16.17 -11.67
N LEU A 10 12.31 15.72 -10.41
CA LEU A 10 13.58 15.39 -9.77
C LEU A 10 14.27 14.23 -10.47
N ALA A 11 13.52 13.16 -10.78
CA ALA A 11 14.06 12.00 -11.48
C ALA A 11 14.56 12.36 -12.87
N ALA A 12 13.81 13.18 -13.62
CA ALA A 12 14.25 13.67 -14.93
C ALA A 12 15.48 14.58 -14.84
N HIS A 13 15.52 15.50 -13.85
CA HIS A 13 16.61 16.46 -13.69
C HIS A 13 17.92 15.78 -13.26
N PHE A 14 17.85 14.84 -12.32
CA PHE A 14 19.02 14.13 -11.79
C PHE A 14 19.29 12.79 -12.46
N ASN A 15 18.55 12.45 -13.52
CA ASN A 15 18.62 11.18 -14.24
C ASN A 15 18.48 9.95 -13.32
N TRP A 16 17.55 10.00 -12.37
CA TRP A 16 17.24 8.86 -11.49
C TRP A 16 16.39 7.84 -12.23
N GLN A 17 16.63 6.56 -11.93
CA GLN A 17 15.76 5.50 -12.40
C GLN A 17 14.37 5.63 -11.77
N LEU A 18 13.34 5.36 -12.58
CA LEU A 18 11.96 5.33 -12.17
C LEU A 18 11.45 3.89 -12.27
N GLN A 19 10.96 3.35 -11.17
CA GLN A 19 10.37 2.01 -11.12
C GLN A 19 8.94 2.13 -10.65
N GLN A 20 8.03 1.46 -11.36
CA GLN A 20 6.63 1.33 -10.95
C GLN A 20 6.33 -0.12 -10.62
N TYR A 21 5.65 -0.33 -9.50
CA TYR A 21 5.17 -1.64 -9.05
C TYR A 21 3.65 -1.59 -8.87
N ASP A 22 3.01 -2.70 -9.19
CA ASP A 22 1.59 -2.93 -8.92
C ASP A 22 1.47 -4.07 -7.88
N VAL A 23 0.82 -3.78 -6.75
CA VAL A 23 0.68 -4.75 -5.67
C VAL A 23 -0.54 -5.63 -5.91
N LYS A 24 -0.28 -6.89 -6.29
CA LYS A 24 -1.33 -7.89 -6.46
C LYS A 24 -2.09 -8.12 -5.15
N ASN A 25 -3.43 -8.02 -5.25
CA ASN A 25 -4.36 -8.24 -4.15
C ASN A 25 -4.05 -7.36 -2.93
N ALA A 26 -3.72 -6.09 -3.14
CA ALA A 26 -3.23 -5.17 -2.09
C ALA A 26 -4.08 -5.23 -0.81
N PHE A 27 -5.40 -5.22 -0.94
CA PHE A 27 -6.31 -5.23 0.22
C PHE A 27 -6.25 -6.51 1.04
N LEU A 28 -5.93 -7.68 0.45
CA LEU A 28 -5.83 -8.93 1.20
C LEU A 28 -4.66 -8.93 2.21
N HIS A 29 -3.69 -8.04 2.03
CA HIS A 29 -2.59 -7.85 2.98
C HIS A 29 -2.99 -6.98 4.18
N GLY A 30 -4.10 -6.25 4.08
CA GLY A 30 -4.64 -5.43 5.15
C GLY A 30 -5.36 -6.26 6.23
N ASP A 31 -5.02 -5.98 7.48
CA ASP A 31 -5.72 -6.53 8.65
C ASP A 31 -6.96 -5.70 8.95
N LEU A 32 -8.11 -6.34 9.22
CA LEU A 32 -9.34 -5.66 9.62
C LEU A 32 -9.29 -5.38 11.12
N GLU A 33 -9.51 -4.11 11.49
CA GLU A 33 -9.66 -3.71 12.91
C GLU A 33 -11.04 -4.11 13.44
N GLU A 34 -12.08 -4.06 12.61
CA GLU A 34 -13.44 -4.45 12.99
C GLU A 34 -13.78 -5.88 12.55
N GLU A 35 -14.71 -6.53 13.27
CA GLU A 35 -15.33 -7.76 12.80
C GLU A 35 -16.40 -7.48 11.75
N ILE A 36 -16.21 -8.08 10.57
CA ILE A 36 -17.13 -7.93 9.45
C ILE A 36 -17.61 -9.29 9.01
N TYR A 37 -18.93 -9.39 8.91
CA TYR A 37 -19.63 -10.56 8.42
C TYR A 37 -20.23 -10.24 7.06
N THR A 38 -20.19 -11.21 6.15
CA THR A 38 -20.80 -11.12 4.83
C THR A 38 -21.68 -12.34 4.57
N THR A 39 -22.61 -12.19 3.63
CA THR A 39 -23.41 -13.31 3.15
C THR A 39 -22.51 -14.36 2.50
N ILE A 40 -22.97 -15.60 2.48
CA ILE A 40 -22.29 -16.67 1.76
C ILE A 40 -22.22 -16.27 0.27
N PRO A 41 -21.05 -16.36 -0.37
CA PRO A 41 -20.91 -16.01 -1.77
C PRO A 41 -21.71 -16.99 -2.65
N PRO A 42 -22.27 -16.51 -3.78
CA PRO A 42 -22.97 -17.38 -4.73
C PRO A 42 -22.09 -18.56 -5.17
N GLY A 43 -22.67 -19.75 -5.25
CA GLY A 43 -21.97 -20.98 -5.61
C GLY A 43 -21.36 -21.75 -4.43
N PHE A 44 -21.37 -21.20 -3.22
CA PHE A 44 -20.99 -21.90 -1.98
C PHE A 44 -22.19 -22.26 -1.09
N GLU A 45 -23.40 -22.08 -1.62
CA GLU A 45 -24.65 -22.38 -0.94
C GLU A 45 -24.88 -23.89 -0.84
N GLY A 46 -25.19 -24.38 0.36
CA GLY A 46 -25.53 -25.77 0.59
C GLY A 46 -26.28 -25.95 1.90
N LYS A 47 -26.70 -27.19 2.18
CA LYS A 47 -27.38 -27.53 3.45
C LYS A 47 -26.56 -27.11 4.67
N GLU A 48 -25.23 -27.16 4.57
CA GLU A 48 -24.32 -26.79 5.66
C GLU A 48 -24.17 -25.29 5.88
N THR A 49 -24.59 -24.46 4.93
CA THR A 49 -24.47 -22.99 5.00
C THR A 49 -25.79 -22.31 5.34
N ILE A 50 -26.85 -23.08 5.59
CA ILE A 50 -28.15 -22.57 6.04
C ILE A 50 -27.97 -21.79 7.35
N ASN A 51 -28.49 -20.56 7.39
CA ASN A 51 -28.38 -19.64 8.53
C ASN A 51 -26.95 -19.33 8.99
N LYS A 52 -25.96 -19.46 8.10
CA LYS A 52 -24.57 -19.07 8.36
C LYS A 52 -24.17 -17.81 7.60
N VAL A 53 -23.18 -17.12 8.14
CA VAL A 53 -22.51 -15.97 7.53
C VAL A 53 -21.00 -16.20 7.51
N CYS A 54 -20.30 -15.57 6.58
CA CYS A 54 -18.85 -15.61 6.49
C CYS A 54 -18.25 -14.47 7.32
N ARG A 55 -17.33 -14.79 8.23
CA ARG A 55 -16.50 -13.78 8.90
C ARG A 55 -15.27 -13.47 8.07
N LEU A 56 -15.05 -12.21 7.74
CA LEU A 56 -13.86 -11.78 6.99
C LEU A 56 -12.63 -11.78 7.90
N ARG A 57 -11.57 -12.46 7.48
CA ARG A 57 -10.27 -12.47 8.18
C ARG A 57 -9.29 -11.41 7.67
N LYS A 58 -9.51 -10.93 6.45
CA LYS A 58 -8.69 -9.96 5.74
C LYS A 58 -9.58 -8.97 5.01
N ALA A 59 -9.04 -7.79 4.74
CA ALA A 59 -9.74 -6.78 3.97
C ALA A 59 -9.99 -7.26 2.53
N LEU A 60 -11.21 -7.08 2.03
CA LEU A 60 -11.61 -7.44 0.67
C LEU A 60 -11.84 -6.19 -0.18
N TYR A 61 -11.78 -6.35 -1.50
CA TYR A 61 -12.25 -5.31 -2.40
C TYR A 61 -13.68 -4.87 -2.06
N ARG A 62 -13.98 -3.59 -2.29
CA ARG A 62 -15.28 -2.93 -2.05
C ARG A 62 -15.64 -2.66 -0.58
N LEU A 63 -14.84 -3.09 0.40
CA LEU A 63 -15.07 -2.61 1.77
C LEU A 63 -14.51 -1.20 1.93
N LYS A 64 -15.26 -0.32 2.59
CA LYS A 64 -14.89 1.09 2.81
C LYS A 64 -13.56 1.25 3.57
N GLN A 65 -13.23 0.31 4.46
CA GLN A 65 -12.02 0.34 5.28
C GLN A 65 -10.82 -0.37 4.64
N SER A 66 -11.01 -1.10 3.52
CA SER A 66 -9.92 -1.87 2.90
C SER A 66 -8.70 -1.03 2.48
N PRO A 67 -8.87 0.16 1.88
CA PRO A 67 -7.73 1.02 1.57
C PRO A 67 -6.95 1.45 2.81
N ARG A 68 -7.65 1.72 3.92
CA ARG A 68 -7.02 2.11 5.20
C ARG A 68 -6.27 0.94 5.83
N ALA A 69 -6.89 -0.24 5.87
CA ALA A 69 -6.28 -1.46 6.41
C ALA A 69 -4.98 -1.82 5.65
N TRP A 70 -5.03 -1.76 4.32
CA TRP A 70 -3.86 -1.97 3.47
C TRP A 70 -2.78 -0.91 3.73
N PHE A 71 -3.12 0.37 3.62
CA PHE A 71 -2.15 1.45 3.77
C PHE A 71 -1.53 1.48 5.16
N GLY A 72 -2.30 1.20 6.21
CA GLY A 72 -1.81 1.13 7.59
C GLY A 72 -0.77 0.02 7.76
N ARG A 73 -1.04 -1.18 7.22
CA ARG A 73 -0.09 -2.29 7.20
C ARG A 73 1.18 -1.92 6.43
N PHE A 74 1.02 -1.39 5.22
CA PHE A 74 2.12 -0.98 4.37
C PHE A 74 3.02 0.05 5.07
N ALA A 75 2.42 1.14 5.57
CA ALA A 75 3.14 2.21 6.25
C ALA A 75 3.91 1.72 7.48
N SER A 76 3.34 0.77 8.24
CA SER A 76 4.02 0.14 9.38
C SER A 76 5.28 -0.61 8.94
N VAL A 77 5.18 -1.45 7.91
CA VAL A 77 6.32 -2.19 7.35
C VAL A 77 7.39 -1.24 6.80
N MET A 78 6.99 -0.20 6.07
CA MET A 78 7.95 0.79 5.54
C MET A 78 8.72 1.51 6.65
N LYS A 79 8.06 1.86 7.75
CA LYS A 79 8.74 2.47 8.92
C LYS A 79 9.76 1.53 9.55
N VAL A 80 9.40 0.25 9.72
CA VAL A 80 10.32 -0.77 10.27
C VAL A 80 11.53 -1.01 9.36
N THR A 81 11.36 -0.93 8.04
CA THR A 81 12.44 -1.07 7.05
C THR A 81 13.33 0.19 6.90
N GLY A 82 13.09 1.21 7.72
CA GLY A 82 13.93 2.41 7.83
C GLY A 82 13.46 3.59 6.98
N TYR A 83 12.30 3.52 6.34
CA TYR A 83 11.73 4.68 5.65
C TYR A 83 11.05 5.63 6.64
N ARG A 84 11.14 6.92 6.35
CA ARG A 84 10.41 7.98 7.06
C ARG A 84 9.24 8.44 6.21
N GLN A 85 8.05 8.42 6.79
CA GLN A 85 6.84 8.93 6.15
C GLN A 85 6.84 10.46 6.18
N SER A 86 6.60 11.08 5.03
CA SER A 86 6.54 12.54 4.91
C SER A 86 5.30 13.10 5.63
N GLN A 87 5.45 14.31 6.19
CA GLN A 87 4.36 15.06 6.80
C GLN A 87 3.63 15.96 5.79
N GLY A 88 4.30 16.34 4.70
CA GLY A 88 3.67 17.14 3.63
C GLY A 88 2.80 16.29 2.69
N ASP A 89 3.17 15.02 2.52
CA ASP A 89 2.38 14.02 1.80
C ASP A 89 2.54 12.66 2.48
N HIS A 90 1.50 12.20 3.16
CA HIS A 90 1.57 10.94 3.89
C HIS A 90 1.73 9.71 2.99
N THR A 91 1.51 9.82 1.69
CA THR A 91 1.75 8.72 0.74
C THR A 91 3.21 8.58 0.33
N LEU A 92 4.06 9.56 0.67
CA LEU A 92 5.48 9.59 0.37
C LEU A 92 6.31 9.04 1.53
N PHE A 93 7.20 8.12 1.22
CA PHE A 93 8.20 7.53 2.10
C PHE A 93 9.60 7.84 1.57
N ILE A 94 10.49 8.27 2.46
CA ILE A 94 11.85 8.67 2.11
C ILE A 94 12.83 7.92 3.00
N LYS A 95 13.83 7.29 2.40
CA LYS A 95 14.93 6.64 3.09
C LYS A 95 16.24 7.29 2.67
N HIS A 96 17.10 7.56 3.64
CA HIS A 96 18.45 8.03 3.40
C HIS A 96 19.42 6.90 3.73
N SER A 97 20.40 6.68 2.85
CA SER A 97 21.48 5.74 3.08
C SER A 97 22.58 6.38 3.94
N ALA A 98 23.48 5.56 4.48
CA ALA A 98 24.58 6.03 5.31
C ALA A 98 25.55 6.98 4.57
N ILE A 99 25.60 6.88 3.24
CA ILE A 99 26.43 7.74 2.36
C ILE A 99 25.66 8.93 1.78
N GLY A 100 24.46 9.22 2.31
CA GLY A 100 23.67 10.39 1.92
C GLY A 100 22.86 10.23 0.63
N ARG A 101 22.75 9.01 0.08
CA ARG A 101 21.83 8.74 -1.04
C ARG A 101 20.40 8.64 -0.56
N VAL A 102 19.45 8.87 -1.45
CA VAL A 102 18.03 8.91 -1.18
C VAL A 102 17.28 7.90 -2.03
N THR A 103 16.35 7.19 -1.40
CA THR A 103 15.30 6.40 -2.05
C THR A 103 13.97 6.99 -1.65
N THR A 104 13.17 7.37 -2.63
CA THR A 104 11.79 7.83 -2.45
C THR A 104 10.83 6.78 -2.95
N LEU A 105 9.74 6.60 -2.21
CA LEU A 105 8.68 5.67 -2.54
C LEU A 105 7.34 6.38 -2.34
N LEU A 106 6.54 6.49 -3.40
CA LEU A 106 5.23 7.10 -3.40
C LEU A 106 4.17 6.01 -3.64
N VAL A 107 3.19 5.89 -2.75
CA VAL A 107 2.13 4.87 -2.83
C VAL A 107 0.81 5.51 -3.24
N TYR A 108 0.16 4.95 -4.26
CA TYR A 108 -1.19 5.32 -4.62
C TYR A 108 -2.07 4.08 -4.76
N VAL A 109 -2.80 3.76 -3.68
CA VAL A 109 -3.62 2.55 -3.57
C VAL A 109 -2.79 1.28 -3.79
N GLU A 110 -2.77 0.72 -4.99
CA GLU A 110 -2.04 -0.51 -5.35
C GLU A 110 -0.75 -0.21 -6.12
N ASP A 111 -0.63 0.99 -6.69
CA ASP A 111 0.55 1.45 -7.41
C ASP A 111 1.62 1.99 -6.47
N ILE A 112 2.87 1.66 -6.74
CA ILE A 112 4.03 2.18 -6.02
C ILE A 112 5.04 2.71 -7.03
N LEU A 113 5.41 3.98 -6.87
CA LEU A 113 6.47 4.62 -7.64
C LEU A 113 7.72 4.71 -6.77
N VAL A 114 8.84 4.20 -7.26
CA VAL A 114 10.15 4.25 -6.59
C VAL A 114 11.14 4.99 -7.46
N THR A 115 11.86 5.96 -6.87
CA THR A 115 12.94 6.67 -7.54
C THR A 115 13.95 7.22 -6.53
N GLY A 116 15.18 7.47 -6.96
CA GLY A 116 16.26 7.92 -6.10
C GLY A 116 17.62 7.73 -6.74
N ASN A 117 18.67 8.13 -6.01
CA ASN A 117 20.07 7.91 -6.42
C ASN A 117 20.75 6.79 -5.62
N ASP A 118 20.00 6.02 -4.83
CA ASP A 118 20.49 4.80 -4.21
C ASP A 118 20.14 3.57 -5.05
N GLU A 119 21.12 3.07 -5.81
CA GLU A 119 20.99 1.93 -6.73
C GLU A 119 21.06 0.56 -6.01
N LYS A 120 20.74 0.50 -4.72
CA LYS A 120 20.78 -0.74 -3.92
C LYS A 120 19.42 -1.12 -3.34
#